data_AF-A0A8D0LBF6-F1
#
_entry.id   AF-A0A8D0LBF6-F1
#
_cell.length_a   1.000
_cell.length_b   1.000
_cell.length_c   1.000
_cell.angle_alpha   90.00
_cell.angle_beta   90.00
_cell.angle_gamma   90.00
#
_symmetry.space_group_name_H-M   'P 1'
#
loop_
_entity.id
_entity.type
_entity.pdbx_description
1 polymer ?
#
loop_
_entity_poly.entity_id
_entity_poly.type
_entity_poly.pdbx_seq_one_letter_code
_entity_poly.pdbx_strand_id
1 'polypeptide(L)'
;SLKKLPQLTAAQLSQKKMTEIFHKDMLQMEHEKKVARVRQLEVMWEAADRVEQKRLSRLLRDEQQERQMEEAIQKAEENKRIKELQLEQEERLAAELARLNHEKLKDEKMRQQIRENRNVGQKQLKLEKMRATQRYIEDFKREQAIWRRRKREEMEEENRKIMEFANMQKRREKDRMAKVQSSEEKKHKLQDTIAQILGREQQEREELEQIRQELYLEEQAEKEREKEMRLELRQTYEEQLALKKVVLQAMKEEEETFRQAMLAKFAEDDRIEQMNAQKRRMKQLEHRKAVEKLIEERRKQFLADKERELEDRELEKRREGNIHAIVEEERQKLLKEHATKLLGYLPRVSKLEDKMELCGTPQERS
;
A
#
# COMPACT_ATOMS: atom_id res chain seq x y z
N SER A 1 -73.32 -72.60 248.94
CA SER A 1 -73.38 -74.06 248.73
C SER A 1 -74.02 -74.38 247.41
N LEU A 2 -73.31 -75.06 246.49
CA LEU A 2 -73.89 -75.74 245.33
C LEU A 2 -74.70 -74.84 244.36
N LYS A 3 -74.76 -75.22 243.09
CA LYS A 3 -76.01 -75.48 242.35
C LYS A 3 -75.70 -75.46 240.84
N LYS A 4 -75.45 -76.68 240.34
CA LYS A 4 -75.89 -77.23 239.05
C LYS A 4 -76.10 -76.21 237.91
N LEU A 5 -75.18 -76.16 236.95
CA LEU A 5 -75.43 -75.61 235.61
C LEU A 5 -76.61 -76.36 234.96
N PRO A 6 -77.68 -75.67 234.54
CA PRO A 6 -78.74 -76.30 233.78
C PRO A 6 -78.29 -76.47 232.33
N GLN A 7 -78.47 -77.67 231.77
CA GLN A 7 -78.31 -77.92 230.35
C GLN A 7 -79.29 -77.01 229.58
N LEU A 8 -78.76 -76.17 228.67
CA LEU A 8 -79.60 -75.41 227.75
C LEU A 8 -80.27 -76.39 226.79
N THR A 9 -81.60 -76.41 226.86
CA THR A 9 -82.48 -77.25 226.06
C THR A 9 -82.31 -76.93 224.57
N ALA A 10 -82.41 -77.95 223.72
CA ALA A 10 -82.14 -77.89 222.27
C ALA A 10 -82.84 -76.72 221.51
N ALA A 11 -83.96 -76.20 222.04
CA ALA A 11 -84.68 -75.06 221.46
C ALA A 11 -83.86 -73.75 221.45
N GLN A 12 -83.02 -73.50 222.47
CA GLN A 12 -82.26 -72.25 222.57
C GLN A 12 -81.03 -72.24 221.64
N LEU A 13 -80.48 -73.41 221.32
CA LEU A 13 -79.37 -73.56 220.37
C LEU A 13 -79.82 -73.37 218.91
N SER A 14 -81.06 -73.77 218.59
CA SER A 14 -81.66 -73.56 217.27
C SER A 14 -81.88 -72.07 216.96
N GLN A 15 -82.38 -71.29 217.94
CA GLN A 15 -82.60 -69.86 217.75
C GLN A 15 -81.31 -69.08 217.49
N LYS A 16 -80.21 -69.38 218.21
CA LYS A 16 -78.92 -68.71 217.98
C LYS A 16 -78.35 -68.96 216.58
N LYS A 17 -78.49 -70.18 216.05
CA LYS A 17 -78.04 -70.49 214.69
C LYS A 17 -78.84 -69.73 213.63
N MET A 18 -80.16 -69.60 213.81
CA MET A 18 -80.99 -68.85 212.86
C MET A 18 -80.63 -67.37 212.83
N THR A 19 -80.32 -66.76 213.98
CA THR A 19 -79.89 -65.36 214.04
C THR A 19 -78.50 -65.13 213.42
N GLU A 20 -77.57 -66.08 213.57
CA GLU A 20 -76.25 -65.98 212.94
C GLU A 20 -76.32 -66.10 211.41
N ILE A 21 -77.17 -66.99 210.89
CA ILE A 21 -77.36 -67.15 209.44
C ILE A 21 -77.94 -65.86 208.83
N PHE A 22 -78.96 -65.29 209.46
CA PHE A 22 -79.57 -64.05 208.97
C PHE A 22 -78.59 -62.86 208.95
N HIS A 23 -77.73 -62.74 209.96
CA HIS A 23 -76.70 -61.71 209.99
C HIS A 23 -75.65 -61.89 208.88
N LYS A 24 -75.33 -63.14 208.54
CA LYS A 24 -74.34 -63.45 207.51
C LYS A 24 -74.86 -63.12 206.10
N ASP A 25 -76.13 -63.39 205.82
CA ASP A 25 -76.77 -63.06 204.54
C ASP A 25 -76.87 -61.54 204.33
N MET A 26 -77.18 -60.77 205.39
CA MET A 26 -77.23 -59.31 205.30
C MET A 26 -75.88 -58.69 204.92
N LEU A 27 -74.78 -59.24 205.45
CA LEU A 27 -73.42 -58.79 205.10
C LEU A 27 -73.06 -59.13 203.65
N GLN A 28 -73.51 -60.28 203.13
CA GLN A 28 -73.29 -60.64 201.72
C GLN A 28 -74.04 -59.69 200.78
N MET A 29 -75.31 -59.37 201.05
CA MET A 29 -76.06 -58.42 200.22
C MET A 29 -75.42 -57.01 200.21
N GLU A 30 -74.89 -56.53 201.33
CA GLU A 30 -74.16 -55.26 201.34
C GLU A 30 -72.87 -55.30 200.52
N HIS A 31 -72.13 -56.42 200.58
CA HIS A 31 -70.91 -56.60 199.81
C HIS A 31 -71.21 -56.62 198.31
N GLU A 32 -72.23 -57.36 197.86
CA GLU A 32 -72.66 -57.39 196.46
C GLU A 32 -73.08 -56.01 195.94
N LYS A 33 -73.80 -55.21 196.75
CA LYS A 33 -74.14 -53.82 196.41
C LYS A 33 -72.93 -52.90 196.29
N LYS A 34 -71.86 -53.15 197.07
CA LYS A 34 -70.59 -52.40 196.92
C LYS A 34 -69.87 -52.80 195.63
N VAL A 35 -69.78 -54.09 195.33
CA VAL A 35 -69.15 -54.59 194.09
C VAL A 35 -69.86 -54.08 192.84
N ALA A 36 -71.19 -54.05 192.83
CA ALA A 36 -71.97 -53.51 191.70
C ALA A 36 -71.69 -52.02 191.44
N ARG A 37 -71.53 -51.21 192.50
CA ARG A 37 -71.20 -49.77 192.38
C ARG A 37 -69.80 -49.53 191.83
N VAL A 38 -68.81 -50.29 192.29
CA VAL A 38 -67.43 -50.20 191.76
C VAL A 38 -67.41 -50.54 190.28
N ARG A 39 -68.12 -51.60 189.87
CA ARG A 39 -68.21 -52.01 188.47
C ARG A 39 -68.88 -50.96 187.57
N GLN A 40 -69.92 -50.27 188.06
CA GLN A 40 -70.52 -49.14 187.34
C GLN A 40 -69.54 -47.97 187.15
N LEU A 41 -68.74 -47.64 188.18
CA LEU A 41 -67.74 -46.57 188.09
C LEU A 41 -66.61 -46.90 187.11
N GLU A 42 -66.12 -48.14 187.09
CA GLU A 42 -65.11 -48.59 186.13
C GLU A 42 -65.59 -48.46 184.67
N VAL A 43 -66.82 -48.87 184.37
CA VAL A 43 -67.38 -48.73 183.01
C VAL A 43 -67.50 -47.26 182.61
N MET A 44 -67.86 -46.37 183.54
CA MET A 44 -67.90 -44.92 183.28
C MET A 44 -66.50 -44.33 183.04
N TRP A 45 -65.49 -44.75 183.80
CA TRP A 45 -64.11 -44.30 183.62
C TRP A 45 -63.53 -44.75 182.27
N GLU A 46 -63.72 -46.01 181.85
CA GLU A 46 -63.27 -46.47 180.54
C GLU A 46 -64.01 -45.78 179.38
N ALA A 47 -65.28 -45.42 179.56
CA ALA A 47 -66.02 -44.65 178.57
C ALA A 47 -65.44 -43.23 178.43
N ALA A 48 -65.06 -42.58 179.53
CA ALA A 48 -64.41 -41.26 179.52
C ALA A 48 -63.02 -41.32 178.85
N ASP A 49 -62.19 -42.30 179.19
CA ASP A 49 -60.84 -42.48 178.59
C ASP A 49 -60.90 -42.73 177.07
N ARG A 50 -61.88 -43.52 176.59
CA ARG A 50 -62.09 -43.76 175.15
C ARG A 50 -62.46 -42.48 174.39
N VAL A 51 -63.21 -41.57 175.02
CA VAL A 51 -63.58 -40.27 174.42
C VAL A 51 -62.34 -39.37 174.35
N GLU A 52 -61.53 -39.33 175.41
CA GLU A 52 -60.30 -38.53 175.48
C GLU A 52 -59.27 -39.01 174.44
N GLN A 53 -59.05 -40.33 174.32
CA GLN A 53 -58.15 -40.88 173.28
C GLN A 53 -58.63 -40.58 171.85
N LYS A 54 -59.94 -40.58 171.59
CA LYS A 54 -60.49 -40.19 170.28
C LYS A 54 -60.30 -38.70 169.99
N ARG A 55 -60.34 -37.82 171.01
CA ARG A 55 -60.05 -36.39 170.85
C ARG A 55 -58.58 -36.16 170.50
N LEU A 56 -57.66 -36.78 171.24
CA LEU A 56 -56.23 -36.74 170.95
C LEU A 56 -55.90 -37.27 169.55
N SER A 57 -56.53 -38.37 169.14
CA SER A 57 -56.34 -38.94 167.80
C SER A 57 -56.87 -38.06 166.66
N ARG A 58 -57.88 -37.21 166.93
CA ARG A 58 -58.38 -36.22 165.95
C ARG A 58 -57.43 -35.04 165.86
N LEU A 59 -57.03 -34.47 167.00
CA LEU A 59 -56.04 -33.39 167.04
C LEU A 59 -54.74 -33.76 166.32
N LEU A 60 -54.20 -34.96 166.54
CA LEU A 60 -53.00 -35.43 165.85
C LEU A 60 -53.21 -35.60 164.33
N ARG A 61 -54.41 -35.99 163.89
CA ARG A 61 -54.74 -36.07 162.46
C ARG A 61 -54.86 -34.69 161.83
N ASP A 62 -55.53 -33.77 162.52
CA ASP A 62 -55.73 -32.40 162.06
C ASP A 62 -54.36 -31.70 161.96
N GLU A 63 -53.49 -31.85 162.96
CA GLU A 63 -52.12 -31.33 162.92
C GLU A 63 -51.26 -31.97 161.80
N GLN A 64 -51.41 -33.28 161.55
CA GLN A 64 -50.75 -33.92 160.41
C GLN A 64 -51.29 -33.42 159.06
N GLN A 65 -52.59 -33.18 158.94
CA GLN A 65 -53.19 -32.63 157.72
C GLN A 65 -52.76 -31.17 157.49
N GLU A 66 -52.69 -30.35 158.53
CA GLU A 66 -52.17 -28.99 158.44
C GLU A 66 -50.72 -28.97 157.97
N ARG A 67 -49.85 -29.81 158.55
CA ARG A 67 -48.45 -29.93 158.08
C ARG A 67 -48.35 -30.39 156.63
N GLN A 68 -49.16 -31.35 156.20
CA GLN A 68 -49.18 -31.80 154.81
C GLN A 68 -49.67 -30.70 153.85
N MET A 69 -50.66 -29.91 154.27
CA MET A 69 -51.16 -28.77 153.50
C MET A 69 -50.12 -27.65 153.40
N GLU A 70 -49.44 -27.32 154.50
CA GLU A 70 -48.35 -26.34 154.53
C GLU A 70 -47.17 -26.77 153.65
N GLU A 71 -46.73 -28.03 153.74
CA GLU A 71 -45.70 -28.57 152.86
C GLU A 71 -46.12 -28.55 151.37
N ALA A 72 -47.40 -28.82 151.08
CA ALA A 72 -47.94 -28.76 149.72
C ALA A 72 -47.96 -27.31 149.19
N ILE A 73 -48.31 -26.33 150.03
CA ILE A 73 -48.28 -24.91 149.69
C ILE A 73 -46.84 -24.46 149.44
N GLN A 74 -45.89 -24.80 150.34
CA GLN A 74 -44.48 -24.47 150.18
C GLN A 74 -43.91 -25.07 148.89
N LYS A 75 -44.16 -26.36 148.61
CA LYS A 75 -43.75 -27.00 147.35
C LYS A 75 -44.41 -26.35 146.14
N ALA A 76 -45.66 -25.93 146.23
CA ALA A 76 -46.35 -25.24 145.13
C ALA A 76 -45.75 -23.84 144.87
N GLU A 77 -45.38 -23.11 145.92
CA GLU A 77 -44.69 -21.82 145.81
C GLU A 77 -43.27 -21.98 145.27
N GLU A 78 -42.51 -22.96 145.74
CA GLU A 78 -41.18 -23.28 145.20
C GLU A 78 -41.26 -23.68 143.72
N ASN A 79 -42.23 -24.53 143.35
CA ASN A 79 -42.45 -24.90 141.95
C ASN A 79 -42.86 -23.71 141.06
N LYS A 80 -43.65 -22.76 141.59
CA LYS A 80 -43.96 -21.51 140.88
C LYS A 80 -42.70 -20.68 140.66
N ARG A 81 -41.89 -20.47 141.70
CA ARG A 81 -40.62 -19.74 141.60
C ARG A 81 -39.66 -20.37 140.60
N ILE A 82 -39.55 -21.70 140.59
CA ILE A 82 -38.72 -22.43 139.62
C ILE A 82 -39.22 -22.21 138.19
N LYS A 83 -40.53 -22.29 137.96
CA LYS A 83 -41.12 -22.04 136.63
C LYS A 83 -40.96 -20.60 136.16
N GLU A 84 -41.11 -19.63 137.06
CA GLU A 84 -40.87 -18.22 136.76
C GLU A 84 -39.40 -17.98 136.38
N LEU A 85 -38.46 -18.56 137.14
CA LEU A 85 -37.03 -18.52 136.81
C LEU A 85 -36.72 -19.20 135.46
N GLN A 86 -37.37 -20.32 135.14
CA GLN A 86 -37.23 -21.00 133.85
C GLN A 86 -37.76 -20.15 132.69
N LEU A 87 -38.95 -19.55 132.84
CA LEU A 87 -39.52 -18.64 131.83
C LEU A 87 -38.63 -17.41 131.63
N GLU A 88 -38.11 -16.81 132.71
CA GLU A 88 -37.21 -15.67 132.60
C GLU A 88 -35.90 -16.05 131.89
N GLN A 89 -35.36 -17.25 132.13
CA GLN A 89 -34.21 -17.78 131.39
C GLN A 89 -34.53 -18.01 129.91
N GLU A 90 -35.69 -18.59 129.60
CA GLU A 90 -36.13 -18.81 128.21
C GLU A 90 -36.36 -17.48 127.47
N GLU A 91 -36.97 -16.48 128.12
CA GLU A 91 -37.16 -15.14 127.55
C GLU A 91 -35.84 -14.43 127.32
N ARG A 92 -34.87 -14.55 128.25
CA ARG A 92 -33.51 -14.01 128.06
C ARG A 92 -32.81 -14.67 126.88
N LEU A 93 -32.88 -16.00 126.78
CA LEU A 93 -32.32 -16.74 125.64
C LEU A 93 -33.01 -16.37 124.33
N ALA A 94 -34.33 -16.23 124.31
CA ALA A 94 -35.08 -15.81 123.12
C ALA A 94 -34.72 -14.39 122.68
N ALA A 95 -34.58 -13.46 123.63
CA ALA A 95 -34.13 -12.09 123.36
C ALA A 95 -32.69 -12.06 122.84
N GLU A 96 -31.80 -12.89 123.39
CA GLU A 96 -30.42 -13.02 122.91
C GLU A 96 -30.36 -13.62 121.50
N LEU A 97 -31.13 -14.67 121.22
CA LEU A 97 -31.26 -15.25 119.89
C LEU A 97 -31.83 -14.24 118.88
N ALA A 98 -32.82 -13.44 119.28
CA ALA A 98 -33.38 -12.39 118.43
C ALA A 98 -32.34 -11.29 118.12
N ARG A 99 -31.51 -10.90 119.11
CA ARG A 99 -30.39 -9.97 118.90
C ARG A 99 -29.35 -10.55 117.95
N LEU A 100 -28.94 -11.80 118.16
CA LEU A 100 -27.98 -12.49 117.31
C LEU A 100 -28.51 -12.62 115.86
N ASN A 101 -29.79 -12.94 115.69
CA ASN A 101 -30.43 -13.02 114.38
C ASN A 101 -30.50 -11.64 113.69
N HIS A 102 -30.80 -10.58 114.44
CA HIS A 102 -30.79 -9.22 113.91
C HIS A 102 -29.38 -8.78 113.49
N GLU A 103 -28.36 -9.11 114.28
CA GLU A 103 -26.97 -8.85 113.94
C GLU A 103 -26.54 -9.63 112.70
N LYS A 104 -26.86 -10.94 112.61
CA LYS A 104 -26.64 -11.75 111.41
C LYS A 104 -27.31 -11.16 110.18
N LEU A 105 -28.54 -10.66 110.30
CA LEU A 105 -29.26 -10.04 109.18
C LEU A 105 -28.62 -8.72 108.73
N LYS A 106 -28.13 -7.90 109.67
CA LYS A 106 -27.35 -6.68 109.35
C LYS A 106 -26.06 -7.02 108.63
N ASP A 107 -25.36 -8.03 109.12
CA ASP A 107 -24.13 -8.57 108.55
C ASP A 107 -24.33 -9.11 107.14
N GLU A 108 -25.42 -9.86 106.91
CA GLU A 108 -25.83 -10.36 105.60
C GLU A 108 -26.08 -9.22 104.62
N LYS A 109 -26.83 -8.18 105.04
CA LYS A 109 -27.10 -6.99 104.22
C LYS A 109 -25.82 -6.22 103.90
N MET A 110 -24.91 -6.06 104.86
CA MET A 110 -23.61 -5.43 104.63
C MET A 110 -22.76 -6.23 103.65
N ARG A 111 -22.74 -7.57 103.78
CA ARG A 111 -22.06 -8.46 102.81
C ARG A 111 -22.66 -8.35 101.41
N GLN A 112 -23.98 -8.25 101.29
CA GLN A 112 -24.66 -8.02 100.01
C GLN A 112 -24.28 -6.67 99.41
N GLN A 113 -24.33 -5.59 100.20
CA GLN A 113 -23.96 -4.25 99.74
C GLN A 113 -22.49 -4.15 99.33
N ILE A 114 -21.57 -4.80 100.06
CA ILE A 114 -20.15 -4.88 99.67
C ILE A 114 -20.00 -5.67 98.37
N ARG A 115 -20.73 -6.78 98.21
CA ARG A 115 -20.69 -7.58 96.97
C ARG A 115 -21.24 -6.79 95.78
N GLU A 116 -22.34 -6.08 95.95
CA GLU A 116 -22.95 -5.22 94.93
C GLU A 116 -22.03 -4.05 94.58
N ASN A 117 -21.52 -3.30 95.57
CA ASN A 117 -20.57 -2.21 95.33
C ASN A 117 -19.27 -2.70 94.68
N ARG A 118 -18.74 -3.85 95.10
CA ARG A 118 -17.58 -4.49 94.46
C ARG A 118 -17.89 -4.88 93.02
N ASN A 119 -19.09 -5.41 92.74
CA ASN A 119 -19.53 -5.75 91.40
C ASN A 119 -19.71 -4.51 90.52
N VAL A 120 -20.28 -3.42 91.06
CA VAL A 120 -20.44 -2.14 90.35
C VAL A 120 -19.07 -1.54 90.04
N GLY A 121 -18.15 -1.48 91.02
CA GLY A 121 -16.78 -1.01 90.81
C GLY A 121 -16.01 -1.85 89.79
N GLN A 122 -16.14 -3.18 89.83
CA GLN A 122 -15.53 -4.06 88.82
C GLN A 122 -16.13 -3.85 87.42
N LYS A 123 -17.44 -3.61 87.31
CA LYS A 123 -18.09 -3.28 86.04
C LYS A 123 -17.61 -1.93 85.50
N GLN A 124 -17.47 -0.93 86.36
CA GLN A 124 -16.92 0.38 85.98
C GLN A 124 -15.47 0.27 85.51
N LEU A 125 -14.61 -0.44 86.25
CA LEU A 125 -13.21 -0.66 85.85
C LEU A 125 -13.10 -1.41 84.51
N LYS A 126 -13.97 -2.41 84.27
CA LYS A 126 -14.04 -3.10 82.97
C LYS A 126 -14.46 -2.14 81.85
N LEU A 127 -15.48 -1.31 82.10
CA LEU A 127 -15.95 -0.32 81.13
C LEU A 127 -14.88 0.73 80.81
N GLU A 128 -14.13 1.20 81.80
CA GLU A 128 -13.01 2.13 81.59
C GLU A 128 -11.89 1.50 80.78
N LYS A 129 -11.51 0.24 81.07
CA LYS A 129 -10.53 -0.49 80.25
C LYS A 129 -11.02 -0.68 78.81
N MET A 130 -12.30 -0.98 78.62
CA MET A 130 -12.90 -1.05 77.29
C MET A 130 -12.88 0.31 76.58
N ARG A 131 -13.20 1.41 77.26
CA ARG A 131 -13.13 2.76 76.67
C ARG A 131 -11.70 3.17 76.33
N ALA A 132 -10.73 2.86 77.19
CA ALA A 132 -9.32 3.16 76.94
C ALA A 132 -8.77 2.36 75.73
N THR A 133 -9.09 1.07 75.66
CA THR A 133 -8.72 0.23 74.51
C THR A 133 -9.43 0.68 73.22
N GLN A 134 -10.70 1.06 73.29
CA GLN A 134 -11.43 1.64 72.16
C GLN A 134 -10.78 2.93 71.64
N ARG A 135 -10.43 3.86 72.53
CA ARG A 135 -9.72 5.11 72.15
C ARG A 135 -8.39 4.81 71.47
N TYR A 136 -7.60 3.89 72.03
CA TYR A 136 -6.33 3.47 71.43
C TYR A 136 -6.53 2.86 70.03
N ILE A 137 -7.56 2.02 69.85
CA ILE A 137 -7.91 1.45 68.54
C ILE A 137 -8.35 2.54 67.55
N GLU A 138 -9.13 3.52 67.99
CA GLU A 138 -9.56 4.63 67.16
C GLU A 138 -8.39 5.52 66.72
N ASP A 139 -7.49 5.87 67.64
CA ASP A 139 -6.31 6.67 67.34
C ASP A 139 -5.36 5.91 66.40
N PHE A 140 -5.14 4.61 66.62
CA PHE A 140 -4.37 3.77 65.71
C PHE A 140 -5.01 3.70 64.30
N LYS A 141 -6.34 3.60 64.21
CA LYS A 141 -7.06 3.63 62.92
C LYS A 141 -6.92 4.98 62.22
N ARG A 142 -6.96 6.09 62.97
CA ARG A 142 -6.74 7.44 62.43
C ARG A 142 -5.32 7.59 61.91
N GLU A 143 -4.32 7.18 62.67
CA GLU A 143 -2.91 7.19 62.26
C GLU A 143 -2.69 6.33 61.01
N GLN A 144 -3.25 5.12 60.95
CA GLN A 144 -3.20 4.30 59.75
C GLN A 144 -3.91 4.94 58.56
N ALA A 145 -5.02 5.64 58.76
CA ALA A 145 -5.71 6.35 57.69
C ALA A 145 -4.87 7.51 57.15
N ILE A 146 -4.24 8.29 58.04
CA ILE A 146 -3.32 9.37 57.69
C ILE A 146 -2.10 8.81 56.95
N TRP A 147 -1.52 7.73 57.45
CA TRP A 147 -0.38 7.06 56.81
C TRP A 147 -0.73 6.55 55.41
N ARG A 148 -1.86 5.85 55.25
CA ARG A 148 -2.35 5.39 53.94
C ARG A 148 -2.60 6.55 52.98
N ARG A 149 -3.14 7.66 53.48
CA ARG A 149 -3.37 8.87 52.68
C ARG A 149 -2.06 9.50 52.21
N ARG A 150 -1.11 9.73 53.12
CA ARG A 150 0.22 10.25 52.78
C ARG A 150 0.93 9.37 51.77
N LYS A 151 0.92 8.04 51.98
CA LYS A 151 1.54 7.10 51.04
C LYS A 151 0.88 7.15 49.66
N ARG A 152 -0.44 7.33 49.59
CA ARG A 152 -1.15 7.52 48.32
C ARG A 152 -0.76 8.82 47.63
N GLU A 153 -0.69 9.92 48.37
CA GLU A 153 -0.28 11.22 47.83
C GLU A 153 1.17 11.16 47.29
N GLU A 154 2.10 10.54 48.02
CA GLU A 154 3.48 10.29 47.54
C GLU A 154 3.50 9.46 46.23
N MET A 155 2.73 8.37 46.18
CA MET A 155 2.64 7.53 44.98
C MET A 155 2.00 8.27 43.80
N GLU A 156 1.02 9.13 44.05
CA GLU A 156 0.40 9.97 43.01
C GLU A 156 1.40 11.00 42.47
N GLU A 157 2.20 11.64 43.32
CA GLU A 157 3.27 12.53 42.90
C GLU A 157 4.36 11.83 42.09
N GLU A 158 4.79 10.65 42.52
CA GLU A 158 5.74 9.80 41.78
C GLU A 158 5.15 9.39 40.42
N ASN A 159 3.90 8.94 40.39
CA ASN A 159 3.18 8.60 39.16
C ASN A 159 3.06 9.82 38.22
N ARG A 160 2.81 11.02 38.76
CA ARG A 160 2.80 12.25 37.95
C ARG A 160 4.16 12.51 37.30
N LYS A 161 5.26 12.38 38.06
CA LYS A 161 6.62 12.53 37.52
C LYS A 161 6.93 11.49 36.45
N ILE A 162 6.51 10.24 36.65
CA ILE A 162 6.65 9.16 35.66
C ILE A 162 5.88 9.51 34.38
N MET A 163 4.64 10.00 34.50
CA MET A 163 3.82 10.40 33.35
C MET A 163 4.41 11.59 32.59
N GLU A 164 4.92 12.61 33.29
CA GLU A 164 5.62 13.74 32.67
C GLU A 164 6.86 13.28 31.91
N PHE A 165 7.66 12.39 32.50
CA PHE A 165 8.81 11.81 31.84
C PHE A 165 8.41 11.00 30.59
N ALA A 166 7.39 10.15 30.69
CA ALA A 166 6.88 9.38 29.56
C ALA A 166 6.38 10.28 28.42
N ASN A 167 5.68 11.37 28.76
CA ASN A 167 5.22 12.36 27.78
C ASN A 167 6.39 13.10 27.12
N MET A 168 7.42 13.45 27.89
CA MET A 168 8.64 14.06 27.36
C MET A 168 9.37 13.12 26.39
N GLN A 169 9.48 11.83 26.72
CA GLN A 169 10.06 10.82 25.81
C GLN A 169 9.25 10.70 24.51
N LYS A 170 7.91 10.60 24.61
CA LYS A 170 7.03 10.57 23.43
C LYS A 170 7.18 11.82 22.56
N ARG A 171 7.34 13.01 23.16
CA ARG A 171 7.60 14.24 22.39
C ARG A 171 8.95 14.17 21.66
N ARG A 172 10.02 13.76 22.35
CA ARG A 172 11.34 13.58 21.71
C ARG A 172 11.30 12.56 20.58
N GLU A 173 10.58 11.47 20.76
CA GLU A 173 10.37 10.45 19.72
C GLU A 173 9.61 11.03 18.53
N LYS A 174 8.51 11.75 18.76
CA LYS A 174 7.78 12.46 17.70
C LYS A 174 8.66 13.46 16.96
N ASP A 175 9.46 14.24 17.66
CA ASP A 175 10.38 15.21 17.03
C ASP A 175 11.47 14.50 16.20
N ARG A 176 11.97 13.35 16.67
CA ARG A 176 12.89 12.51 15.90
C ARG A 176 12.20 11.96 14.64
N MET A 177 10.99 11.42 14.78
CA MET A 177 10.21 10.90 13.65
C MET A 177 9.91 12.01 12.63
N ALA A 178 9.54 13.21 13.08
CA ALA A 178 9.33 14.35 12.20
C ALA A 178 10.61 14.77 11.44
N LYS A 179 11.77 14.73 12.09
CA LYS A 179 13.07 14.99 11.42
C LYS A 179 13.42 13.90 10.40
N VAL A 180 13.13 12.64 10.70
CA VAL A 180 13.34 11.52 9.78
C VAL A 180 12.43 11.70 8.56
N GLN A 181 11.13 11.92 8.78
CA GLN A 181 10.15 12.17 7.70
C GLN A 181 10.55 13.36 6.84
N SER A 182 10.92 14.50 7.44
CA SER A 182 11.39 15.67 6.67
C SER A 182 12.65 15.38 5.85
N SER A 183 13.55 14.52 6.36
CA SER A 183 14.74 14.09 5.62
C SER A 183 14.40 13.12 4.49
N GLU A 184 13.43 12.22 4.71
CA GLU A 184 12.92 11.31 3.69
C GLU A 184 12.19 12.06 2.58
N GLU A 185 11.36 13.05 2.90
CA GLU A 185 10.73 13.93 1.91
C GLU A 185 11.75 14.67 1.06
N LYS A 186 12.85 15.16 1.67
CA LYS A 186 13.96 15.77 0.91
C LYS A 186 14.65 14.76 -0.01
N LYS A 187 14.84 13.52 0.44
CA LYS A 187 15.38 12.44 -0.40
C LYS A 187 14.44 12.11 -1.56
N HIS A 188 13.14 12.02 -1.33
CA HIS A 188 12.14 11.80 -2.37
C HIS A 188 12.16 12.93 -3.40
N LYS A 189 12.13 14.20 -2.97
CA LYS A 189 12.25 15.35 -3.89
C LYS A 189 13.53 15.33 -4.71
N LEU A 190 14.64 14.88 -4.12
CA LEU A 190 15.91 14.72 -4.84
C LEU A 190 15.82 13.58 -5.86
N GLN A 191 15.23 12.43 -5.47
CA GLN A 191 14.99 11.30 -6.38
C GLN A 191 14.10 11.70 -7.55
N ASP A 192 13.02 12.43 -7.31
CA ASP A 192 12.12 12.92 -8.35
C ASP A 192 12.84 13.87 -9.32
N THR A 193 13.65 14.79 -8.78
CA THR A 193 14.49 15.69 -9.61
C THR A 193 15.48 14.88 -10.46
N ILE A 194 16.15 13.87 -9.89
CA ILE A 194 17.09 13.01 -10.62
C ILE A 194 16.35 12.23 -11.71
N ALA A 195 15.18 11.68 -11.42
CA ALA A 195 14.36 10.96 -12.40
C ALA A 195 13.94 11.87 -13.57
N GLN A 196 13.57 13.12 -13.28
CA GLN A 196 13.27 14.11 -14.32
C GLN A 196 14.49 14.45 -15.18
N ILE A 197 15.67 14.63 -14.58
CA ILE A 197 16.92 14.90 -15.32
C ILE A 197 17.28 13.70 -16.21
N LEU A 198 17.27 12.49 -15.66
CA LEU A 198 17.54 11.27 -16.43
C LEU A 198 16.54 11.08 -17.57
N GLY A 199 15.26 11.35 -17.34
CA GLY A 199 14.24 11.30 -18.38
C GLY A 199 14.50 12.29 -19.51
N ARG A 200 14.91 13.53 -19.19
CA ARG A 200 15.30 14.53 -20.20
C ARG A 200 16.55 14.11 -20.97
N GLU A 201 17.59 13.64 -20.28
CA GLU A 201 18.80 13.16 -20.95
C GLU A 201 18.52 11.97 -21.88
N GLN A 202 17.59 11.08 -21.52
CA GLN A 202 17.15 10.00 -22.39
C GLN A 202 16.43 10.54 -23.63
N GLN A 203 15.50 11.48 -23.47
CA GLN A 203 14.82 12.12 -24.58
C GLN A 203 15.80 12.83 -25.52
N GLU A 204 16.74 13.60 -24.98
CA GLU A 204 17.78 14.26 -25.77
C GLU A 204 18.65 13.26 -26.54
N ARG A 205 18.99 12.11 -25.93
CA ARG A 205 19.72 11.03 -26.62
C ARG A 205 18.89 10.42 -27.75
N GLU A 206 17.62 10.14 -27.52
CA GLU A 206 16.71 9.59 -28.53
C GLU A 206 16.52 10.58 -29.70
N GLU A 207 16.34 11.87 -29.42
CA GLU A 207 16.26 12.93 -30.44
C GLU A 207 17.56 13.03 -31.26
N LEU A 208 18.72 12.98 -30.61
CA LEU A 208 20.02 12.97 -31.30
C LEU A 208 20.21 11.72 -32.17
N GLU A 209 19.78 10.55 -31.70
CA GLU A 209 19.81 9.31 -32.47
C GLU A 209 18.86 9.37 -33.67
N GLN A 210 17.67 9.94 -33.51
CA GLN A 210 16.73 10.18 -34.61
C GLN A 210 17.34 11.11 -35.67
N ILE A 211 17.87 12.27 -35.26
CA ILE A 211 18.54 13.21 -36.18
C ILE A 211 19.71 12.52 -36.90
N ARG A 212 20.48 11.69 -36.20
CA ARG A 212 21.59 10.94 -36.83
C ARG A 212 21.10 9.92 -37.86
N GLN A 213 19.98 9.24 -37.59
CA GLN A 213 19.36 8.31 -38.53
C GLN A 213 18.80 9.06 -39.75
N GLU A 214 18.12 10.19 -39.54
CA GLU A 214 17.61 11.04 -40.61
C GLU A 214 18.75 11.56 -41.50
N LEU A 215 19.83 12.07 -40.91
CA LEU A 215 21.00 12.54 -41.65
C LEU A 215 21.64 11.41 -42.46
N TYR A 216 21.75 10.21 -41.89
CA TYR A 216 22.29 9.06 -42.60
C TYR A 216 21.43 8.69 -43.82
N LEU A 217 20.10 8.69 -43.67
CA LEU A 217 19.18 8.42 -44.78
C LEU A 217 19.24 9.51 -45.85
N GLU A 218 19.31 10.78 -45.46
CA GLU A 218 19.43 11.91 -46.39
C GLU A 218 20.76 11.85 -47.16
N GLU A 219 21.87 11.50 -46.51
CA GLU A 219 23.17 11.32 -47.18
C GLU A 219 23.14 10.15 -48.18
N GLN A 220 22.44 9.05 -47.87
CA GLN A 220 22.24 7.96 -48.84
C GLN A 220 21.39 8.43 -50.02
N ALA A 221 20.29 9.14 -49.77
CA ALA A 221 19.42 9.67 -50.81
C ALA A 221 20.14 10.71 -51.69
N GLU A 222 20.98 11.56 -51.10
CA GLU A 222 21.83 12.51 -51.84
C GLU A 222 22.85 11.77 -52.72
N LYS A 223 23.52 10.73 -52.20
CA LYS A 223 24.42 9.89 -53.00
C LYS A 223 23.71 9.18 -54.15
N GLU A 224 22.46 8.77 -53.96
CA GLU A 224 21.64 8.20 -55.04
C GLU A 224 21.29 9.26 -56.07
N ARG A 225 20.82 10.45 -55.65
CA ARG A 225 20.56 11.59 -56.54
C ARG A 225 21.80 12.02 -57.32
N GLU A 226 22.98 12.04 -56.70
CA GLU A 226 24.25 12.33 -57.38
C GLU A 226 24.59 11.27 -58.44
N LYS A 227 24.36 9.98 -58.14
CA LYS A 227 24.56 8.90 -59.11
C LYS A 227 23.60 9.03 -60.29
N GLU A 228 22.33 9.33 -60.02
CA GLU A 228 21.30 9.59 -61.03
C GLU A 228 21.69 10.78 -61.91
N MET A 229 22.03 11.93 -61.33
CA MET A 229 22.50 13.10 -62.08
C MET A 229 23.75 12.79 -62.92
N ARG A 230 24.70 12.00 -62.39
CA ARG A 230 25.89 11.59 -63.14
C ARG A 230 25.57 10.66 -64.32
N LEU A 231 24.59 9.77 -64.15
CA LEU A 231 24.08 8.90 -65.21
C LEU A 231 23.35 9.71 -66.29
N GLU A 232 22.48 10.64 -65.90
CA GLU A 232 21.79 11.55 -66.82
C GLU A 232 22.78 12.43 -67.60
N LEU A 233 23.79 12.99 -66.94
CA LEU A 233 24.83 13.77 -67.61
C LEU A 233 25.61 12.93 -68.63
N ARG A 234 25.85 11.65 -68.32
CA ARG A 234 26.51 10.74 -69.25
C ARG A 234 25.61 10.42 -70.45
N GLN A 235 24.34 10.11 -70.20
CA GLN A 235 23.36 9.83 -71.26
C GLN A 235 23.21 11.03 -72.19
N THR A 236 23.03 12.24 -71.65
CA THR A 236 22.91 13.47 -72.45
C THR A 236 24.18 13.75 -73.27
N TYR A 237 25.37 13.46 -72.75
CA TYR A 237 26.61 13.56 -73.52
C TYR A 237 26.69 12.53 -74.66
N GLU A 238 26.30 11.28 -74.40
CA GLU A 238 26.24 10.22 -75.42
C GLU A 238 25.23 10.56 -76.52
N GLU A 239 24.07 11.09 -76.16
CA GLU A 239 23.05 11.60 -77.09
C GLU A 239 23.56 12.77 -77.92
N GLN A 240 24.22 13.76 -77.31
CA GLN A 240 24.81 14.88 -78.04
C GLN A 240 25.88 14.42 -79.04
N LEU A 241 26.70 13.43 -78.68
CA LEU A 241 27.67 12.84 -79.60
C LEU A 241 26.99 12.08 -80.74
N ALA A 242 25.94 11.32 -80.46
CA ALA A 242 25.16 10.62 -81.48
C ALA A 242 24.53 11.62 -82.47
N LEU A 243 23.91 12.69 -81.96
CA LEU A 243 23.34 13.76 -82.78
C LEU A 243 24.40 14.43 -83.66
N LYS A 244 25.58 14.78 -83.11
CA LYS A 244 26.69 15.34 -83.90
C LYS A 244 27.16 14.40 -85.01
N LYS A 245 27.23 13.09 -84.75
CA LYS A 245 27.59 12.10 -85.78
C LYS A 245 26.57 12.04 -86.89
N VAL A 246 25.27 12.03 -86.55
CA VAL A 246 24.18 12.04 -87.54
C VAL A 246 24.23 13.30 -88.39
N VAL A 247 24.40 14.48 -87.77
CA VAL A 247 24.55 15.75 -88.49
C VAL A 247 25.75 15.72 -89.44
N LEU A 248 26.91 15.23 -88.99
CA LEU A 248 28.09 15.10 -89.84
C LEU A 248 27.90 14.12 -91.00
N GLN A 249 27.18 13.01 -90.79
CA GLN A 249 26.84 12.08 -91.86
C GLN A 249 25.90 12.72 -92.88
N ALA A 250 24.85 13.39 -92.43
CA ALA A 250 23.94 14.13 -93.31
C ALA A 250 24.68 15.22 -94.11
N MET A 251 25.59 15.97 -93.49
CA MET A 251 26.42 16.96 -94.22
C MET A 251 27.33 16.30 -95.26
N LYS A 252 27.90 15.13 -94.99
CA LYS A 252 28.69 14.39 -95.98
C LYS A 252 27.84 13.89 -97.14
N GLU A 253 26.65 13.36 -96.85
CA GLU A 253 25.69 12.94 -97.87
C GLU A 253 25.26 14.14 -98.73
N GLU A 254 24.98 15.30 -98.13
CA GLU A 254 24.70 16.54 -98.85
C GLU A 254 25.89 16.98 -99.72
N GLU A 255 27.13 16.96 -99.20
CA GLU A 255 28.33 17.24 -99.98
C GLU A 255 28.51 16.28 -101.16
N GLU A 256 28.25 14.98 -100.97
CA GLU A 256 28.33 13.98 -102.03
C GLU A 256 27.25 14.21 -103.09
N THR A 257 26.02 14.51 -102.67
CA THR A 257 24.94 14.85 -103.60
C THR A 257 25.27 16.12 -104.41
N PHE A 258 25.86 17.12 -103.76
CA PHE A 258 26.32 18.34 -104.42
C PHE A 258 27.47 18.07 -105.40
N ARG A 259 28.46 17.26 -105.01
CA ARG A 259 29.57 16.84 -105.90
C ARG A 259 29.04 16.06 -107.10
N GLN A 260 28.12 15.13 -106.91
CA GLN A 260 27.50 14.38 -107.99
C GLN A 260 26.72 15.30 -108.93
N ALA A 261 25.94 16.23 -108.40
CA ALA A 261 25.23 17.22 -109.20
C ALA A 261 26.18 18.12 -110.00
N MET A 262 27.30 18.53 -109.40
CA MET A 262 28.32 19.34 -110.06
C MET A 262 29.05 18.56 -111.16
N LEU A 263 29.40 17.29 -110.91
CA LEU A 263 29.96 16.39 -111.93
C LEU A 263 28.97 16.16 -113.08
N ALA A 264 27.68 15.97 -112.79
CA ALA A 264 26.64 15.83 -113.80
C ALA A 264 26.50 17.10 -114.65
N LYS A 265 26.53 18.29 -114.03
CA LYS A 265 26.55 19.57 -114.73
C LYS A 265 27.76 19.70 -115.67
N PHE A 266 28.97 19.40 -115.18
CA PHE A 266 30.15 19.44 -116.02
C PHE A 266 30.07 18.46 -117.19
N ALA A 267 29.53 17.25 -116.98
CA ALA A 267 29.33 16.29 -118.05
C ALA A 267 28.29 16.76 -119.10
N GLU A 268 27.23 17.45 -118.66
CA GLU A 268 26.26 18.09 -119.56
C GLU A 268 26.90 19.22 -120.37
N ASP A 269 27.68 20.09 -119.72
CA ASP A 269 28.38 21.20 -120.37
C ASP A 269 29.42 20.68 -121.38
N ASP A 270 30.23 19.67 -121.03
CA ASP A 270 31.17 19.01 -121.94
C ASP A 270 30.46 18.41 -123.16
N ARG A 271 29.29 17.77 -122.94
CA ARG A 271 28.47 17.22 -124.04
C ARG A 271 27.96 18.33 -124.97
N ILE A 272 27.51 19.45 -124.41
CA ILE A 272 27.07 20.62 -125.19
C ILE A 272 28.25 21.25 -125.94
N GLU A 273 29.42 21.34 -125.32
CA GLU A 273 30.62 21.86 -125.95
C GLU A 273 31.06 20.97 -127.12
N GLN A 274 31.05 19.65 -126.96
CA GLN A 274 31.31 18.70 -128.05
C GLN A 274 30.34 18.87 -129.22
N MET A 275 29.04 19.00 -128.94
CA MET A 275 28.01 19.25 -129.95
C MET A 275 28.22 20.60 -130.65
N ASN A 276 28.58 21.64 -129.91
CA ASN A 276 28.89 22.96 -130.46
C ASN A 276 30.17 22.96 -131.29
N ALA A 277 31.19 22.20 -130.90
CA ALA A 277 32.42 21.99 -131.66
C ALA A 277 32.14 21.23 -132.96
N GLN A 278 31.32 20.17 -132.91
CA GLN A 278 30.87 19.44 -134.09
C GLN A 278 30.06 20.36 -135.03
N LYS A 279 29.12 21.15 -134.50
CA LYS A 279 28.34 22.13 -135.27
C LYS A 279 29.23 23.20 -135.91
N ARG A 280 30.25 23.69 -135.20
CA ARG A 280 31.27 24.61 -135.75
C ARG A 280 32.06 23.96 -136.89
N ARG A 281 32.53 22.71 -136.72
CA ARG A 281 33.23 21.94 -137.77
C ARG A 281 32.35 21.74 -139.02
N MET A 282 31.08 21.37 -138.83
CA MET A 282 30.13 21.21 -139.94
C MET A 282 29.90 22.52 -140.70
N LYS A 283 29.67 23.63 -140.01
CA LYS A 283 29.54 24.96 -140.65
C LYS A 283 30.80 25.38 -141.39
N GLN A 284 31.99 25.15 -140.84
CA GLN A 284 33.26 25.44 -141.53
C GLN A 284 33.39 24.60 -142.81
N LEU A 285 32.97 23.33 -142.78
CA LEU A 285 33.01 22.44 -143.93
C LEU A 285 31.99 22.86 -145.01
N GLU A 286 30.80 23.32 -144.61
CA GLU A 286 29.82 23.94 -145.51
C GLU A 286 30.37 25.22 -146.17
N HIS A 287 30.96 26.13 -145.39
CA HIS A 287 31.61 27.33 -145.92
C HIS A 287 32.75 27.00 -146.87
N ARG A 288 33.59 26.00 -146.53
CA ARG A 288 34.66 25.52 -147.41
C ARG A 288 34.13 24.97 -148.73
N LYS A 289 33.09 24.13 -148.69
CA LYS A 289 32.42 23.61 -149.90
C LYS A 289 31.81 24.74 -150.75
N ALA A 290 31.22 25.76 -150.12
CA ALA A 290 30.67 26.92 -150.82
C ALA A 290 31.77 27.73 -151.52
N VAL A 291 32.93 27.93 -150.88
CA VAL A 291 34.09 28.60 -151.49
C VAL A 291 34.68 27.77 -152.63
N GLU A 292 34.83 26.45 -152.47
CA GLU A 292 35.30 25.56 -153.54
C GLU A 292 34.39 25.60 -154.77
N LYS A 293 33.06 25.64 -154.58
CA LYS A 293 32.10 25.85 -155.69
C LYS A 293 32.32 27.18 -156.41
N LEU A 294 32.51 28.28 -155.69
CA LEU A 294 32.79 29.59 -156.29
C LEU A 294 34.11 29.59 -157.09
N ILE A 295 35.13 28.88 -156.60
CA ILE A 295 36.41 28.72 -157.31
C ILE A 295 36.22 27.88 -158.58
N GLU A 296 35.46 26.79 -158.53
CA GLU A 296 35.13 25.97 -159.69
C GLU A 296 34.32 26.73 -160.74
N GLU A 297 33.33 27.51 -160.33
CA GLU A 297 32.56 28.40 -161.21
C GLU A 297 33.47 29.43 -161.89
N ARG A 298 34.39 30.06 -161.14
CA ARG A 298 35.37 31.00 -161.70
C ARG A 298 36.35 30.32 -162.67
N ARG A 299 36.77 29.08 -162.39
CA ARG A 299 37.61 28.29 -163.30
C ARG A 299 36.86 27.92 -164.58
N LYS A 300 35.58 27.53 -164.48
CA LYS A 300 34.72 27.26 -165.65
C LYS A 300 34.52 28.51 -166.50
N GLN A 301 34.28 29.67 -165.87
CA GLN A 301 34.21 30.95 -166.57
C GLN A 301 35.52 31.27 -167.28
N PHE A 302 36.66 31.13 -166.61
CA PHE A 302 37.97 31.36 -167.22
C PHE A 302 38.26 30.42 -168.39
N LEU A 303 37.91 29.13 -168.29
CA LEU A 303 38.06 28.17 -169.38
C LEU A 303 37.15 28.54 -170.56
N ALA A 304 35.89 28.88 -170.31
CA ALA A 304 34.95 29.31 -171.34
C ALA A 304 35.40 30.61 -172.04
N ASP A 305 35.99 31.56 -171.30
CA ASP A 305 36.56 32.78 -171.87
C ASP A 305 37.81 32.48 -172.72
N LYS A 306 38.66 31.54 -172.27
CA LYS A 306 39.82 31.09 -173.04
C LYS A 306 39.46 30.35 -174.32
N GLU A 307 38.42 29.54 -174.29
CA GLU A 307 37.88 28.86 -175.49
C GLU A 307 37.38 29.89 -176.50
N ARG A 308 36.64 30.91 -176.08
CA ARG A 308 36.21 32.01 -176.97
C ARG A 308 37.39 32.77 -177.58
N GLU A 309 38.42 33.09 -176.78
CA GLU A 309 39.61 33.79 -177.28
C GLU A 309 40.40 32.96 -178.31
N LEU A 310 40.42 31.63 -178.15
CA LEU A 310 41.03 30.72 -179.13
C LEU A 310 40.20 30.63 -180.41
N GLU A 311 38.88 30.53 -180.31
CA GLU A 311 37.97 30.54 -181.48
C GLU A 311 38.11 31.83 -182.30
N ASP A 312 38.20 32.99 -181.64
CA ASP A 312 38.42 34.28 -182.30
C ASP A 312 39.78 34.33 -183.03
N ARG A 313 40.85 33.81 -182.40
CA ARG A 313 42.18 33.71 -183.04
C ARG A 313 42.20 32.76 -184.23
N GLU A 314 41.47 31.64 -184.19
CA GLU A 314 41.39 30.73 -185.32
C GLU A 314 40.65 31.36 -186.51
N LEU A 315 39.60 32.14 -186.24
CA LEU A 315 38.90 32.93 -187.26
C LEU A 315 39.80 33.98 -187.90
N GLU A 316 40.62 34.69 -187.12
CA GLU A 316 41.60 35.66 -187.64
C GLU A 316 42.66 34.98 -188.52
N LYS A 317 43.26 33.88 -188.06
CA LYS A 317 44.25 33.12 -188.86
C LYS A 317 43.69 32.63 -190.18
N ARG A 318 42.42 32.19 -190.22
CA ARG A 318 41.76 31.79 -191.48
C ARG A 318 41.59 32.97 -192.44
N ARG A 319 41.32 34.18 -191.93
CA ARG A 319 41.24 35.39 -192.76
C ARG A 319 42.60 35.78 -193.32
N GLU A 320 43.65 35.74 -192.49
CA GLU A 320 45.03 36.07 -192.91
C GLU A 320 45.57 35.07 -193.94
N GLY A 321 45.30 33.76 -193.76
CA GLY A 321 45.69 32.72 -194.71
C GLY A 321 45.09 32.92 -196.10
N ASN A 322 43.83 33.36 -196.17
CA ASN A 322 43.17 33.66 -197.45
C ASN A 322 43.81 34.86 -198.16
N ILE A 323 44.28 35.88 -197.42
CA ILE A 323 44.96 37.05 -197.98
C ILE A 323 46.34 36.65 -198.53
N HIS A 324 47.10 35.85 -197.79
CA HIS A 324 48.42 35.38 -198.22
C HIS A 324 48.37 34.50 -199.48
N ALA A 325 47.34 33.66 -199.63
CA ALA A 325 47.17 32.84 -200.83
C ALA A 325 46.95 33.69 -202.09
N ILE A 326 46.14 34.76 -202.00
CA ILE A 326 45.88 35.68 -203.12
C ILE A 326 47.16 36.44 -203.53
N VAL A 327 47.97 36.87 -202.56
CA VAL A 327 49.23 37.60 -202.83
C VAL A 327 50.25 36.70 -203.54
N GLU A 328 50.35 35.42 -203.15
CA GLU A 328 51.35 34.52 -203.72
C GLU A 328 50.96 34.01 -205.12
N GLU A 329 49.65 33.91 -205.42
CA GLU A 329 49.16 33.68 -206.78
C GLU A 329 49.51 34.83 -207.74
N GLU A 330 49.31 36.09 -207.33
CA GLU A 330 49.69 37.26 -208.13
C GLU A 330 51.22 37.35 -208.30
N ARG A 331 52.00 37.01 -207.26
CA ARG A 331 53.46 36.97 -207.33
C ARG A 331 53.98 35.95 -208.35
N GLN A 332 53.38 34.75 -208.42
CA GLN A 332 53.78 33.73 -209.39
C GLN A 332 53.40 34.09 -210.83
N LYS A 333 52.29 34.83 -211.02
CA LYS A 333 51.86 35.35 -212.33
C LYS A 333 52.86 36.39 -212.85
N LEU A 334 53.26 37.33 -212.00
CA LEU A 334 54.30 38.33 -212.29
C LEU A 334 55.67 37.69 -212.58
N LEU A 335 56.05 36.60 -211.89
CA LEU A 335 57.33 35.92 -212.11
C LEU A 335 57.40 35.16 -213.44
N LYS A 336 56.28 34.64 -213.97
CA LYS A 336 56.27 33.92 -215.27
C LYS A 336 56.29 34.85 -216.48
N GLU A 337 55.61 35.99 -216.42
CA GLU A 337 55.51 36.92 -217.55
C GLU A 337 56.80 37.73 -217.79
N HIS A 338 57.58 37.94 -216.73
CA HIS A 338 58.77 38.79 -216.77
C HIS A 338 60.11 38.04 -216.76
N ALA A 339 60.13 36.72 -216.51
CA ALA A 339 61.37 35.93 -216.40
C ALA A 339 62.25 35.92 -217.67
N THR A 340 61.67 35.94 -218.87
CA THR A 340 62.43 35.83 -220.14
C THR A 340 62.93 37.17 -220.71
N LYS A 341 62.48 38.32 -220.19
CA LYS A 341 62.94 39.68 -220.61
C LYS A 341 63.90 40.36 -219.63
N LEU A 342 64.24 39.71 -218.50
CA LEU A 342 65.06 40.25 -217.41
C LEU A 342 66.42 39.53 -217.23
N LEU A 343 66.78 38.65 -218.17
CA LEU A 343 68.09 37.97 -218.19
C LEU A 343 69.18 38.96 -218.62
N GLY A 344 69.66 39.78 -217.68
CA GLY A 344 70.69 40.79 -217.92
C GLY A 344 70.60 42.03 -217.05
N TYR A 345 69.49 42.24 -216.34
CA TYR A 345 69.29 43.39 -215.45
C TYR A 345 68.53 43.04 -214.16
N LEU A 346 69.03 42.09 -213.35
CA LEU A 346 68.52 41.88 -211.99
C LEU A 346 69.50 42.37 -210.89
N PRO A 347 69.08 43.31 -210.02
CA PRO A 347 69.89 43.82 -208.91
C PRO A 347 70.10 42.82 -207.76
N ARG A 348 71.24 42.98 -207.08
CA ARG A 348 71.83 42.14 -206.02
C ARG A 348 71.03 42.13 -204.71
N VAL A 349 69.85 41.52 -204.68
CA VAL A 349 69.20 41.09 -203.43
C VAL A 349 68.18 39.98 -203.71
N SER A 350 68.65 38.74 -203.77
CA SER A 350 67.83 37.54 -203.64
C SER A 350 68.75 36.37 -203.30
N LYS A 351 68.90 36.09 -202.00
CA LYS A 351 69.49 34.82 -201.54
C LYS A 351 68.40 33.76 -201.57
N LEU A 352 68.68 32.69 -202.29
CA LEU A 352 67.83 31.54 -202.49
C LEU A 352 68.64 30.31 -202.09
N GLU A 353 68.27 29.74 -200.96
CA GLU A 353 68.56 28.36 -200.57
C GLU A 353 67.21 27.87 -200.00
N ASP A 354 66.16 27.79 -200.83
CA ASP A 354 65.63 26.51 -201.33
C ASP A 354 64.75 26.70 -202.58
N LYS A 355 65.34 26.97 -203.75
CA LYS A 355 64.72 26.64 -205.07
C LYS A 355 65.79 26.32 -206.11
N MET A 356 66.46 25.18 -205.91
CA MET A 356 67.37 24.57 -206.88
C MET A 356 66.91 23.15 -207.30
N GLU A 357 65.58 22.91 -207.31
CA GLU A 357 64.97 21.62 -207.68
C GLU A 357 63.91 21.74 -208.79
N LEU A 358 64.18 22.56 -209.80
CA LEU A 358 63.41 22.54 -211.05
C LEU A 358 64.33 22.75 -212.26
N CYS A 359 65.42 21.97 -212.35
CA CYS A 359 66.14 21.79 -213.60
C CYS A 359 66.91 20.46 -213.63
N GLY A 360 66.34 19.50 -214.35
CA GLY A 360 67.00 18.35 -214.98
C GLY A 360 66.12 18.01 -216.18
N THR A 361 66.61 17.77 -217.39
CA THR A 361 67.86 17.12 -217.80
C THR A 361 68.19 17.45 -219.26
N PRO A 362 69.46 17.31 -219.67
CA PRO A 362 69.90 17.47 -221.06
C PRO A 362 69.79 16.16 -221.87
N GLN A 363 69.62 16.26 -223.19
CA GLN A 363 70.10 15.28 -224.17
C GLN A 363 70.56 16.02 -225.44
N GLU A 364 71.70 15.58 -225.97
CA GLU A 364 72.47 16.17 -227.07
C GLU A 364 71.79 16.09 -228.47
N ARG A 365 72.32 16.91 -229.40
CA ARG A 365 72.16 16.91 -230.88
C ARG A 365 70.87 17.56 -231.39
N SER A 366 70.87 18.45 -232.38
CA SER A 366 71.87 18.82 -233.40
C SER A 366 71.77 20.30 -233.74
#